data_AF-A0A6B3E557-F1
#
_entry.id   AF-A0A6B3E557-F1
#
_cell.length_a   1.000
_cell.length_b   1.000
_cell.length_c   1.000
_cell.angle_alpha   90.00
_cell.angle_beta   90.00
_cell.angle_gamma   90.00
#
_symmetry.space_group_name_H-M   'P 1'
#
loop_
_entity.id
_entity.type
_entity.pdbx_description
1 polymer ?
#
loop_
_entity_poly.entity_id
_entity_poly.type
_entity_poly.pdbx_seq_one_letter_code
_entity_poly.pdbx_strand_id
1 'polypeptide(L)'
;AVERAFGAERALLARAGLILGPYENVGRLPWWLLRMRRGGDVLAPGPRELPLAYIDARDLAQWLLDAGAAGRSGPYDLVSPSGHTTMGEFL
;
A
#
# COMPACT_ATOMS: atom_id res chain seq x y z
N ALA A 1 20.99 6.51 2.37
CA ALA A 1 21.20 7.73 3.18
C ALA A 1 20.98 7.44 4.66
N VAL A 2 19.82 6.85 5.02
CA VAL A 2 19.48 6.43 6.39
C VAL A 2 20.53 5.51 7.01
N GLU A 3 20.90 4.40 6.35
CA GLU A 3 21.94 3.48 6.88
C GLU A 3 23.29 4.16 7.09
N ARG A 4 23.68 5.11 6.23
CA ARG A 4 24.92 5.88 6.40
C ARG A 4 24.87 6.80 7.61
N ALA A 5 23.70 7.35 7.93
CA ALA A 5 23.53 8.27 9.05
C ALA A 5 23.32 7.55 10.39
N PHE A 6 22.62 6.41 10.37
CA PHE A 6 22.16 5.73 11.59
C PHE A 6 22.79 4.33 11.79
N GLY A 7 23.46 3.77 10.79
CA GLY A 7 23.95 2.39 10.80
C GLY A 7 22.87 1.39 10.35
N ALA A 8 23.29 0.30 9.70
CA ALA A 8 22.39 -0.72 9.16
C ALA A 8 21.52 -1.35 10.26
N GLU A 9 22.10 -1.67 11.41
CA GLU A 9 21.40 -2.28 12.56
C GLU A 9 20.32 -1.39 13.20
N ARG A 10 20.29 -0.10 12.86
CA ARG A 10 19.28 0.86 13.37
C ARG A 10 18.43 1.45 12.26
N ALA A 11 18.49 0.86 11.07
CA ALA A 11 17.76 1.33 9.90
C ALA A 11 16.78 0.26 9.44
N LEU A 12 15.49 0.55 9.58
CA LEU A 12 14.41 -0.22 8.97
C LEU A 12 14.10 0.34 7.57
N LEU A 13 14.19 -0.50 6.55
CA LEU A 13 13.93 -0.12 5.16
C LEU A 13 12.60 -0.73 4.70
N ALA A 14 11.51 -0.08 5.07
CA ALA A 14 10.15 -0.48 4.69
C ALA A 14 9.82 -0.04 3.26
N ARG A 15 9.61 -1.00 2.37
CA ARG A 15 9.29 -0.79 0.95
C ARG A 15 7.81 -1.08 0.74
N ALA A 16 7.00 -0.04 0.92
CA ALA A 16 5.56 -0.16 0.75
C ALA A 16 5.19 -0.29 -0.73
N GLY A 17 4.20 -1.14 -1.02
CA GLY A 17 3.48 -1.13 -2.31
C GLY A 17 2.63 0.13 -2.48
N LEU A 18 1.59 0.06 -3.33
CA LEU A 18 0.60 1.14 -3.40
C LEU A 18 -0.11 1.26 -2.04
N ILE A 19 0.03 2.40 -1.36
CA ILE A 19 -0.63 2.62 -0.07
C ILE A 19 -2.07 3.07 -0.31
N LEU A 20 -3.04 2.35 0.24
CA LEU A 20 -4.46 2.66 0.18
C LEU A 20 -5.03 2.82 1.59
N GLY A 21 -6.11 3.60 1.74
CA GLY A 21 -6.85 3.67 3.00
C GLY A 21 -7.16 5.09 3.46
N PRO A 22 -7.51 5.28 4.75
CA PRO A 22 -7.83 6.59 5.29
C PRO A 22 -6.72 7.62 5.02
N TYR A 23 -7.13 8.86 4.72
CA TYR A 23 -6.24 10.00 4.41
C TYR A 23 -5.43 9.88 3.12
N GLU A 24 -5.79 8.96 2.20
CA GLU A 24 -5.15 8.91 0.88
C GLU A 24 -5.28 10.25 0.15
N ASN A 25 -4.15 10.86 -0.20
CA ASN A 25 -4.08 12.23 -0.70
C ASN A 25 -3.97 12.32 -2.23
N VAL A 26 -3.62 11.24 -2.92
CA VAL A 26 -3.60 11.19 -4.39
C VAL A 26 -5.03 11.01 -4.92
N GLY A 27 -5.93 10.44 -4.12
CA GLY A 27 -7.34 10.25 -4.40
C GLY A 27 -7.61 9.14 -5.42
N ARG A 28 -6.73 8.15 -5.59
CA ARG A 28 -6.91 7.10 -6.61
C ARG A 28 -8.15 6.27 -6.33
N LEU A 29 -8.17 5.57 -5.19
CA LEU A 29 -9.31 4.76 -4.79
C LEU A 29 -10.53 5.61 -4.41
N PRO A 30 -10.39 6.70 -3.62
CA PRO A 30 -11.48 7.61 -3.33
C PRO A 30 -12.16 8.16 -4.58
N TRP A 31 -11.46 8.42 -5.68
CA TRP A 31 -12.11 8.88 -6.90
C TRP A 31 -13.12 7.84 -7.42
N TRP A 32 -12.73 6.58 -7.56
CA TRP A 32 -13.64 5.50 -8.00
C TRP A 32 -14.79 5.31 -7.01
N LEU A 33 -14.50 5.19 -5.71
CA LEU A 33 -15.54 5.00 -4.68
C LEU A 33 -16.53 6.16 -4.64
N LEU A 34 -16.06 7.41 -4.73
CA LEU A 34 -16.93 8.59 -4.75
C LEU A 34 -17.77 8.67 -6.03
N ARG A 35 -17.25 8.21 -7.17
CA ARG A 35 -18.00 8.10 -8.43
C ARG A 35 -19.04 7.00 -8.36
N MET A 36 -18.68 5.79 -7.92
CA MET A 36 -19.59 4.66 -7.72
C MET A 36 -20.73 5.01 -6.76
N ARG A 37 -20.44 5.75 -5.68
CA ARG A 37 -21.46 6.24 -4.74
C ARG A 37 -22.51 7.14 -5.41
N ARG A 38 -22.17 7.86 -6.48
CA ARG A 38 -23.13 8.69 -7.23
C ARG A 38 -24.03 7.88 -8.17
N GLY A 39 -23.69 6.61 -8.41
CA GLY A 39 -24.40 5.72 -9.32
C GLY A 39 -24.10 5.99 -10.81
N GLY A 40 -24.76 5.20 -11.67
CA GLY A 40 -24.55 5.21 -13.11
C GLY A 40 -23.32 4.42 -13.55
N ASP A 41 -23.02 4.48 -14.85
CA ASP A 41 -21.86 3.80 -15.42
C ASP A 41 -20.56 4.52 -15.02
N VAL A 42 -19.62 3.76 -14.47
CA VAL A 42 -18.30 4.26 -14.04
C VAL A 42 -17.21 3.56 -14.86
N LEU A 43 -16.34 4.34 -15.49
CA LEU A 43 -15.20 3.80 -16.23
C LEU A 43 -14.21 3.16 -15.26
N ALA A 44 -14.02 1.85 -15.41
CA ALA A 44 -12.96 1.11 -14.74
C ALA A 44 -11.66 1.17 -15.58
N PRO A 45 -10.49 1.36 -14.95
CA PRO A 45 -9.20 1.19 -15.60
C PRO A 45 -9.02 -0.25 -16.09
N GLY A 46 -8.41 -0.39 -17.26
CA GLY A 46 -8.01 -1.69 -17.82
C GLY A 46 -6.48 -1.88 -17.80
N PRO A 47 -5.99 -3.10 -18.10
CA PRO A 47 -6.79 -4.31 -18.34
C PRO A 47 -7.41 -4.85 -17.05
N ARG A 48 -8.51 -5.61 -17.17
CA ARG A 48 -9.26 -6.16 -16.02
C ARG A 48 -8.38 -7.09 -15.19
N GLU A 49 -7.49 -7.81 -15.85
CA GLU A 49 -6.59 -8.82 -15.29
C GLU A 49 -5.28 -8.21 -14.80
N LEU A 50 -5.14 -6.87 -14.82
CA LEU A 50 -3.94 -6.19 -14.34
C LEU A 50 -3.71 -6.54 -12.86
N PRO A 51 -2.58 -7.21 -12.52
CA PRO A 51 -2.29 -7.55 -11.13
C PRO A 51 -2.04 -6.28 -10.32
N LEU A 52 -2.60 -6.22 -9.11
CA LEU A 52 -2.39 -5.12 -8.18
C LEU A 52 -1.57 -5.57 -6.96
N ALA A 53 -0.73 -4.66 -6.49
CA ALA A 53 0.11 -4.85 -5.32
C ALA A 53 -0.01 -3.61 -4.42
N TYR A 54 -0.72 -3.74 -3.30
CA TYR A 54 -1.02 -2.63 -2.40
C TYR A 54 -0.90 -3.02 -0.93
N ILE A 55 -0.96 -2.04 -0.04
CA ILE A 55 -1.03 -2.23 1.40
C ILE A 55 -2.01 -1.23 1.99
N ASP A 56 -2.84 -1.65 2.95
CA ASP A 56 -3.68 -0.72 3.72
C ASP A 56 -2.81 0.14 4.63
N ALA A 57 -3.09 1.44 4.70
CA ALA A 57 -2.35 2.41 5.49
C ALA A 57 -2.33 2.06 6.99
N ARG A 58 -3.38 1.41 7.50
CA ARG A 58 -3.48 0.95 8.89
C ARG A 58 -2.59 -0.26 9.13
N ASP A 59 -2.56 -1.21 8.21
CA ASP A 59 -1.69 -2.39 8.30
C ASP A 59 -0.21 -1.98 8.21
N LEU A 60 0.12 -1.05 7.31
CA LEU A 60 1.45 -0.45 7.21
C LEU A 60 1.84 0.24 8.54
N ALA A 61 0.96 1.07 9.10
CA ALA A 61 1.24 1.77 10.35
C ALA A 61 1.46 0.80 11.52
N GLN A 62 0.58 -0.20 11.67
CA GLN A 62 0.68 -1.21 12.71
C GLN A 62 2.02 -1.97 12.59
N TRP A 63 2.35 -2.44 11.39
CA TRP A 63 3.57 -3.20 11.17
C TRP A 63 4.83 -2.37 11.47
N LEU A 64 4.87 -1.10 11.06
CA LEU A 64 6.01 -0.21 11.32
C LEU A 64 6.23 0.02 12.81
N LEU A 65 5.15 0.21 13.57
CA LEU A 65 5.22 0.38 15.03
C LEU A 65 5.73 -0.89 15.70
N ASP A 66 5.21 -2.05 15.31
CA ASP A 66 5.63 -3.35 15.85
C ASP A 66 7.09 -3.69 15.47
N ALA A 67 7.51 -3.36 14.24
CA ALA A 67 8.88 -3.54 13.78
C ALA A 67 9.86 -2.63 14.52
N GLY A 68 9.48 -1.37 14.74
CA GLY A 68 10.26 -0.44 15.55
C GLY A 68 10.39 -0.91 17.00
N ALA A 69 9.28 -1.32 17.62
CA ALA A 69 9.28 -1.82 19.00
C ALA A 69 10.12 -3.09 19.18
N ALA A 70 10.14 -3.97 18.17
CA ALA A 70 10.95 -5.19 18.16
C ALA A 70 12.41 -4.98 17.74
N GLY A 71 12.84 -3.74 17.44
CA GLY A 71 14.20 -3.44 17.01
C GLY A 71 14.59 -4.08 15.67
N ARG A 72 13.63 -4.28 14.76
CA ARG A 72 13.90 -4.86 13.44
C ARG A 72 14.71 -3.88 12.58
N SER A 73 15.66 -4.42 11.82
CA SER A 73 16.53 -3.67 10.92
C SER A 73 16.58 -4.33 9.53
N GLY A 74 17.01 -3.58 8.53
CA GLY A 74 17.14 -4.06 7.16
C GLY A 74 15.87 -3.95 6.30
N PRO A 75 15.86 -4.57 5.11
CA PRO A 75 14.81 -4.42 4.12
C PRO A 75 13.61 -5.33 4.33
N TYR A 76 12.41 -4.75 4.19
CA TYR A 76 11.14 -5.46 4.19
C TYR A 76 10.23 -4.92 3.10
N ASP A 77 9.71 -5.81 2.26
CA ASP A 77 8.66 -5.47 1.30
C ASP A 77 7.31 -5.56 2.00
N LEU A 78 6.59 -4.44 2.08
CA LEU A 78 5.31 -4.31 2.77
C LEU A 78 4.21 -4.12 1.74
N VAL A 79 3.72 -5.25 1.27
CA VAL A 79 2.77 -5.33 0.16
C VAL A 79 1.93 -6.58 0.29
N SER A 80 0.76 -6.58 -0.34
CA SER A 80 -0.07 -7.76 -0.51
C SER A 80 0.71 -8.93 -1.14
N PRO A 81 0.33 -10.19 -0.86
CA PRO A 81 0.92 -11.35 -1.53
C PRO A 81 0.88 -11.24 -3.06
N SER A 82 1.85 -11.87 -3.73
CA SER A 82 1.84 -11.97 -5.20
C SER A 82 0.56 -12.64 -5.68
N GLY A 83 -0.10 -12.03 -6.67
CA GLY A 83 -1.38 -12.53 -7.20
C GLY A 83 -2.58 -12.33 -6.27
N HIS A 84 -2.46 -11.46 -5.26
CA HIS A 84 -3.54 -11.20 -4.30
C HIS A 84 -4.85 -10.73 -4.95
N THR A 85 -4.77 -9.88 -5.98
CA THR A 85 -5.96 -9.42 -6.72
C THR A 85 -5.61 -8.85 -8.10
N THR A 86 -6.64 -8.57 -8.89
CA THR A 86 -6.56 -7.87 -10.17
C THR A 86 -7.41 -6.60 -10.16
N MET A 87 -7.24 -5.72 -11.15
CA MET A 87 -8.05 -4.50 -11.27
C MET A 87 -9.56 -4.78 -11.31
N GLY A 88 -9.98 -5.88 -11.94
CA GLY A 88 -11.38 -6.27 -12.06
C GLY A 88 -11.98 -6.96 -10.83
N GLU A 89 -11.15 -7.45 -9.91
CA GLU A 89 -11.62 -7.94 -8.61
C GLU A 89 -11.63 -6.84 -7.55
N PHE A 90 -10.79 -5.81 -7.74
CA PHE A 90 -10.65 -4.69 -6.83
C PHE A 90 -11.80 -3.67 -6.91
N LEU A 91 -12.41 -3.51 -8.09
CA LEU A 91 -13.48 -2.55 -8.39
C LEU A 91 -14.84 -3.24 -8.57
#